data_AF-A0A8H7TDP7-F1
#
_entry.id   AF-A0A8H7TDP7-F1
#
_cell.length_a   1.000
_cell.length_b   1.000
_cell.length_c   1.000
_cell.angle_alpha   90.00
_cell.angle_beta   90.00
_cell.angle_gamma   90.00
#
_symmetry.space_group_name_H-M   'P 1'
#
loop_
_entity.id
_entity.type
_entity.pdbx_description
1 polymer ?
#
loop_
_entity_poly.entity_id
_entity_poly.type
_entity_poly.pdbx_seq_one_letter_code
_entity_poly.pdbx_strand_id
1 'polypeptide(L)'
;MFRRLLFGSSLLLHALALPSDLKSTRHFDLNARQVPATAQQIAVASYFDPSVDKPAWDRLIDYPTEKVSVLVANVATGPDTEVNIPWRTAIHDATVSGKCVLGYVRIGFFSKGKNDLKLSTRLNADELPDWIAQIERDVDAWYALDPGIGDLRNIFAEAYTTITEYTKRRYSGAYIILNPGATMPECFENSADTLLTFENNYGNYTQLYSPLDWTPTDSRKIWHLVFDVPQARISEVVALSRERGAGIIQTTSDKFPNPYDNSPDEAYM
;
A
#
# COMPACT_ATOMS: atom_id res chain seq x y z
N MET A 1 -4.89 23.87 21.78
CA MET A 1 -5.10 22.72 22.70
C MET A 1 -5.33 21.49 21.85
N PHE A 2 -4.28 20.70 21.58
CA PHE A 2 -4.38 19.55 20.66
C PHE A 2 -5.21 18.43 21.31
N ARG A 3 -6.30 18.00 20.64
CA ARG A 3 -7.03 16.79 21.04
C ARG A 3 -6.19 15.55 20.72
N ARG A 4 -6.10 14.60 21.66
CA ARG A 4 -5.52 13.29 21.41
C ARG A 4 -6.44 12.51 20.47
N LEU A 5 -5.96 12.17 19.28
CA LEU A 5 -6.56 11.14 18.43
C LEU A 5 -6.05 9.77 18.90
N LEU A 6 -6.97 8.84 19.12
CA LEU A 6 -6.68 7.46 19.53
C LEU A 6 -6.43 6.61 18.27
N PHE A 7 -5.20 6.63 17.77
CA PHE A 7 -4.77 5.74 16.68
C PHE A 7 -4.49 4.34 17.23
N GLY A 8 -5.37 3.39 16.90
CA GLY A 8 -5.21 1.98 17.23
C GLY A 8 -4.45 1.23 16.14
N SER A 9 -3.23 0.79 16.47
CA SER A 9 -2.58 -0.42 15.91
C SER A 9 -2.48 -0.59 14.38
N SER A 10 -2.48 0.47 13.57
CA SER A 10 -2.28 0.37 12.12
C SER A 10 -0.91 -0.28 11.78
N LEU A 11 -0.93 -1.35 10.98
CA LEU A 11 0.28 -1.93 10.37
C LEU A 11 0.55 -1.20 9.06
N LEU A 12 1.33 -0.12 9.13
CA LEU A 12 1.53 0.76 7.98
C LEU A 12 2.15 -0.01 6.78
N LEU A 13 1.33 -0.11 5.73
CA LEU A 13 1.49 -0.78 4.44
C LEU A 13 2.56 -0.15 3.56
N HIS A 14 3.49 -0.94 3.02
CA HIS A 14 4.69 -0.40 2.40
C HIS A 14 5.33 -1.22 1.22
N ALA A 15 5.23 -0.83 -0.07
CA ALA A 15 5.59 -1.54 -1.30
C ALA A 15 5.82 -0.67 -2.62
N LEU A 16 6.00 -1.18 -3.84
CA LEU A 16 6.02 -0.41 -5.12
C LEU A 16 6.03 -1.37 -6.33
N ALA A 17 5.98 -0.88 -7.58
CA ALA A 17 6.19 -1.70 -8.79
C ALA A 17 7.21 -1.07 -9.79
N LEU A 18 7.76 -1.91 -10.68
CA LEU A 18 8.61 -1.59 -11.85
C LEU A 18 8.02 -2.19 -13.16
N PRO A 19 8.46 -1.76 -14.35
CA PRO A 19 8.07 -2.40 -15.60
C PRO A 19 8.91 -3.66 -15.88
N SER A 20 8.24 -4.72 -16.36
CA SER A 20 8.89 -5.93 -16.84
C SER A 20 9.59 -5.73 -18.19
N ASP A 21 10.71 -6.45 -18.37
CA ASP A 21 11.55 -6.57 -19.56
C ASP A 21 12.36 -5.34 -20.04
N LEU A 22 13.69 -5.53 -20.08
CA LEU A 22 14.73 -4.64 -20.63
C LEU A 22 14.64 -4.37 -22.15
N LYS A 23 13.48 -4.65 -22.78
CA LYS A 23 13.25 -4.54 -24.24
C LYS A 23 11.92 -3.90 -24.63
N SER A 24 11.02 -3.57 -23.68
CA SER A 24 9.74 -2.92 -23.98
C SER A 24 9.47 -1.78 -23.00
N THR A 25 9.79 -0.54 -23.41
CA THR A 25 9.65 0.67 -22.60
C THR A 25 8.18 1.10 -22.42
N ARG A 26 7.40 0.33 -21.66
CA ARG A 26 6.09 0.73 -21.13
C ARG A 26 6.20 0.94 -19.63
N HIS A 27 6.40 2.19 -19.22
CA HIS A 27 6.37 2.56 -17.81
C HIS A 27 5.02 2.17 -17.19
N PHE A 28 5.03 1.58 -15.99
CA PHE A 28 3.82 1.53 -15.18
C PHE A 28 3.61 2.91 -14.56
N ASP A 29 2.86 3.74 -15.26
CA ASP A 29 2.36 5.01 -14.74
C ASP A 29 0.83 5.02 -14.91
N LEU A 30 0.11 5.17 -13.80
CA LEU A 30 -1.34 5.30 -13.78
C LEU A 30 -1.79 6.56 -14.55
N ASN A 31 -0.96 7.62 -14.56
CA ASN A 31 -1.22 8.88 -15.26
C ASN A 31 -0.92 8.80 -16.77
N ALA A 32 0.01 7.95 -17.21
CA ALA A 32 0.29 7.72 -18.64
C ALA A 32 -0.72 6.77 -19.32
N ARG A 33 -1.35 5.83 -18.59
CA ARG A 33 -2.51 5.09 -19.13
C ARG A 33 -3.68 6.07 -19.28
N GLN A 34 -4.25 6.19 -20.48
CA GLN A 34 -5.38 7.09 -20.79
C GLN A 34 -6.74 6.69 -20.17
N VAL A 35 -6.72 6.11 -18.97
CA VAL A 35 -7.88 6.08 -18.08
C VAL A 35 -8.13 7.53 -17.64
N PRO A 36 -9.34 8.10 -17.83
CA PRO A 36 -9.63 9.44 -17.33
C PRO A 36 -9.38 9.52 -15.82
N ALA A 37 -8.74 10.59 -15.34
CA ALA A 37 -8.38 10.81 -13.93
C ALA A 37 -9.60 10.98 -12.96
N THR A 38 -10.79 10.65 -13.44
CA THR A 38 -12.09 10.70 -12.79
C THR A 38 -12.62 9.31 -12.39
N ALA A 39 -12.00 8.22 -12.85
CA ALA A 39 -12.37 6.86 -12.49
C ALA A 39 -11.62 6.41 -11.23
N GLN A 40 -12.34 6.29 -10.12
CA GLN A 40 -11.80 5.74 -8.87
C GLN A 40 -11.49 4.24 -9.03
N GLN A 41 -10.32 3.81 -8.55
CA GLN A 41 -9.83 2.43 -8.67
C GLN A 41 -9.80 1.71 -7.32
N ILE A 42 -9.72 0.39 -7.38
CA ILE A 42 -9.50 -0.48 -6.22
C ILE A 42 -8.03 -0.89 -6.14
N ALA A 43 -7.48 -0.75 -4.94
CA ALA A 43 -6.23 -1.38 -4.52
C ALA A 43 -6.54 -2.42 -3.43
N VAL A 44 -5.76 -3.50 -3.37
CA VAL A 44 -5.97 -4.57 -2.39
C VAL A 44 -4.70 -4.80 -1.58
N ALA A 45 -4.75 -4.53 -0.27
CA ALA A 45 -3.85 -5.14 0.70
C ALA A 45 -4.18 -6.64 0.78
N SER A 46 -3.53 -7.44 -0.06
CA SER A 46 -3.77 -8.88 -0.25
C SER A 46 -2.74 -9.68 0.56
N TYR A 47 -2.87 -9.70 1.89
CA TYR A 47 -1.94 -10.42 2.77
C TYR A 47 -2.31 -11.90 2.99
N PHE A 48 -3.27 -12.42 2.21
CA PHE A 48 -3.70 -13.81 2.24
C PHE A 48 -2.80 -14.69 1.35
N ASP A 49 -2.47 -15.89 1.84
CA ASP A 49 -1.45 -16.75 1.23
C ASP A 49 -1.95 -17.41 -0.09
N PRO A 50 -1.24 -17.23 -1.24
CA PRO A 50 -1.60 -17.83 -2.52
C PRO A 50 -1.51 -19.38 -2.56
N SER A 51 -0.87 -20.01 -1.58
CA SER A 51 -0.92 -21.48 -1.41
C SER A 51 -2.19 -21.96 -0.72
N VAL A 52 -2.91 -21.07 -0.02
CA VAL A 52 -4.17 -21.36 0.68
C VAL A 52 -5.38 -21.01 -0.20
N ASP A 53 -5.39 -19.82 -0.82
CA ASP A 53 -6.44 -19.40 -1.75
C ASP A 53 -5.88 -18.86 -3.07
N LYS A 54 -5.31 -19.76 -3.88
CA LYS A 54 -4.97 -19.47 -5.28
C LYS A 54 -6.20 -18.97 -6.07
N PRO A 55 -7.41 -19.56 -5.97
CA PRO A 55 -8.59 -19.07 -6.69
C PRO A 55 -8.93 -17.60 -6.42
N ALA A 56 -8.62 -17.03 -5.25
CA ALA A 56 -8.77 -15.60 -4.99
C ALA A 56 -7.67 -14.76 -5.63
N TRP A 57 -6.42 -15.22 -5.64
CA TRP A 57 -5.36 -14.57 -6.42
C TRP A 57 -5.72 -14.54 -7.91
N ASP A 58 -6.24 -15.64 -8.45
CA ASP A 58 -6.70 -15.73 -9.84
C ASP A 58 -7.84 -14.73 -10.13
N ARG A 59 -8.83 -14.59 -9.23
CA ARG A 59 -9.87 -13.53 -9.35
C ARG A 59 -9.27 -12.11 -9.32
N LEU A 60 -8.32 -11.84 -8.43
CA LEU A 60 -7.66 -10.52 -8.34
C LEU A 60 -6.83 -10.19 -9.58
N ILE A 61 -6.26 -11.21 -10.23
CA ILE A 61 -5.55 -11.13 -11.51
C ILE A 61 -6.51 -10.84 -12.67
N ASP A 62 -7.60 -11.62 -12.79
CA ASP A 62 -8.56 -11.54 -13.91
C ASP A 62 -9.36 -10.23 -13.99
N TYR A 63 -9.48 -9.47 -12.89
CA TYR A 63 -10.15 -8.17 -12.90
C TYR A 63 -9.50 -7.17 -13.87
N PRO A 64 -10.25 -6.34 -14.62
CA PRO A 64 -9.67 -5.27 -15.44
C PRO A 64 -8.77 -4.33 -14.63
N THR A 65 -7.60 -3.95 -15.15
CA THR A 65 -6.66 -3.07 -14.43
C THR A 65 -7.24 -1.67 -14.17
N GLU A 66 -8.24 -1.28 -14.96
CA GLU A 66 -9.01 -0.04 -14.80
C GLU A 66 -9.86 -0.08 -13.52
N LYS A 67 -10.31 -1.27 -13.11
CA LYS A 67 -11.08 -1.52 -11.88
C LYS A 67 -10.15 -1.84 -10.70
N VAL A 68 -9.31 -2.87 -10.83
CA VAL A 68 -8.38 -3.34 -9.79
C VAL A 68 -6.94 -3.19 -10.30
N SER A 69 -6.31 -2.08 -9.93
CA SER A 69 -5.01 -1.64 -10.48
C SER A 69 -3.80 -2.08 -9.66
N VAL A 70 -3.98 -2.34 -8.36
CA VAL A 70 -2.91 -2.44 -7.37
C VAL A 70 -3.15 -3.62 -6.42
N LEU A 71 -2.16 -4.52 -6.25
CA LEU A 71 -2.21 -5.69 -5.36
C LEU A 71 -0.96 -5.77 -4.47
N VAL A 72 -1.13 -5.82 -3.14
CA VAL A 72 -0.01 -5.87 -2.18
C VAL A 72 0.25 -7.28 -1.67
N ALA A 73 1.42 -7.82 -1.99
CA ALA A 73 1.98 -9.02 -1.41
C ALA A 73 2.63 -8.76 -0.03
N ASN A 74 2.53 -9.71 0.90
CA ASN A 74 3.14 -9.63 2.23
C ASN A 74 3.43 -11.04 2.75
N VAL A 75 4.66 -11.55 2.55
CA VAL A 75 4.99 -12.95 2.87
C VAL A 75 5.23 -13.14 4.37
N ALA A 76 6.03 -12.25 4.97
CA ALA A 76 6.58 -12.46 6.32
C ALA A 76 6.65 -11.15 7.14
N THR A 77 5.60 -10.33 7.09
CA THR A 77 5.64 -8.91 7.51
C THR A 77 6.78 -8.17 6.79
N GLY A 78 6.92 -8.46 5.50
CA GLY A 78 8.10 -8.24 4.68
C GLY A 78 8.13 -9.22 3.49
N PRO A 79 9.19 -9.20 2.67
CA PRO A 79 9.62 -10.41 1.95
C PRO A 79 10.12 -11.44 2.96
N ASP A 80 10.06 -12.74 2.64
CA ASP A 80 10.72 -13.76 3.46
C ASP A 80 12.24 -13.80 3.21
N THR A 81 12.97 -14.51 4.07
CA THR A 81 14.40 -14.80 3.96
C THR A 81 14.75 -15.81 2.87
N GLU A 82 13.78 -16.64 2.46
CA GLU A 82 13.88 -17.57 1.33
C GLU A 82 12.81 -17.29 0.27
N VAL A 83 12.99 -17.86 -0.92
CA VAL A 83 12.06 -17.67 -2.05
C VAL A 83 10.81 -18.54 -1.85
N ASN A 84 9.74 -17.94 -1.34
CA ASN A 84 8.43 -18.58 -1.32
C ASN A 84 7.85 -18.69 -2.75
N ILE A 85 7.71 -19.93 -3.26
CA ILE A 85 7.34 -20.22 -4.66
C ILE A 85 5.87 -19.86 -4.99
N PRO A 86 4.86 -20.21 -4.16
CA PRO A 86 3.49 -19.72 -4.33
C PRO A 86 3.42 -18.19 -4.47
N TRP A 87 4.09 -17.44 -3.59
CA TRP A 87 4.14 -15.98 -3.65
C TRP A 87 4.84 -15.48 -4.91
N ARG A 88 6.01 -16.04 -5.30
CA ARG A 88 6.68 -15.70 -6.57
C ARG A 88 5.74 -15.86 -7.77
N THR A 89 4.99 -16.96 -7.82
CA THR A 89 4.08 -17.26 -8.94
C THR A 89 2.93 -16.26 -8.99
N ALA A 90 2.24 -16.02 -7.88
CA ALA A 90 1.13 -15.07 -7.82
C ALA A 90 1.56 -13.62 -8.15
N ILE A 91 2.74 -13.20 -7.68
CA ILE A 91 3.33 -11.90 -8.01
C ILE A 91 3.66 -11.81 -9.50
N HIS A 92 4.22 -12.85 -10.09
CA HIS A 92 4.54 -12.89 -11.51
C HIS A 92 3.28 -12.84 -12.39
N ASP A 93 2.30 -13.69 -12.12
CA ASP A 93 1.03 -13.79 -12.87
C ASP A 93 0.23 -12.46 -12.80
N ALA A 94 0.25 -11.78 -11.65
CA ALA A 94 -0.30 -10.44 -11.49
C ALA A 94 0.51 -9.36 -12.25
N THR A 95 1.83 -9.48 -12.31
CA THR A 95 2.68 -8.52 -13.03
C THR A 95 2.50 -8.66 -14.55
N VAL A 96 2.43 -9.88 -15.09
CA VAL A 96 2.24 -10.10 -16.54
C VAL A 96 0.81 -9.83 -17.04
N SER A 97 -0.20 -9.93 -16.18
CA SER A 97 -1.55 -9.39 -16.45
C SER A 97 -1.61 -7.85 -16.34
N GLY A 98 -0.51 -7.20 -15.97
CA GLY A 98 -0.33 -5.76 -16.03
C GLY A 98 -0.83 -5.00 -14.81
N LYS A 99 -0.97 -5.67 -13.65
CA LYS A 99 -1.23 -5.04 -12.34
C LYS A 99 0.01 -4.31 -11.82
N CYS A 100 -0.20 -3.35 -10.92
CA CYS A 100 0.86 -2.86 -10.03
C CYS A 100 0.97 -3.84 -8.85
N VAL A 101 2.03 -4.66 -8.83
CA VAL A 101 2.24 -5.61 -7.72
C VAL A 101 3.23 -5.00 -6.73
N LEU A 102 2.86 -5.05 -5.45
CA LEU A 102 3.39 -4.22 -4.40
C LEU A 102 3.94 -5.12 -3.25
N GLY A 103 5.24 -5.14 -2.93
CA GLY A 103 5.79 -5.96 -1.84
C GLY A 103 5.90 -5.27 -0.46
N TYR A 104 5.15 -5.73 0.56
CA TYR A 104 5.12 -5.13 1.92
C TYR A 104 6.51 -5.06 2.62
N VAL A 105 6.77 -3.98 3.37
CA VAL A 105 8.05 -3.63 4.00
C VAL A 105 7.81 -3.01 5.39
N ARG A 106 8.28 -3.64 6.48
CA ARG A 106 8.02 -3.12 7.83
C ARG A 106 8.97 -1.98 8.20
N ILE A 107 8.42 -0.78 8.38
CA ILE A 107 9.15 0.46 8.70
C ILE A 107 9.37 0.77 10.20
N GLY A 108 8.57 0.18 11.09
CA GLY A 108 8.68 0.36 12.55
C GLY A 108 8.49 1.76 13.14
N PHE A 109 8.12 2.77 12.34
CA PHE A 109 8.25 4.20 12.68
C PHE A 109 9.67 4.61 13.13
N PHE A 110 10.70 3.83 12.77
CA PHE A 110 12.07 3.95 13.30
C PHE A 110 12.10 4.11 14.84
N SER A 111 11.23 3.35 15.53
CA SER A 111 11.05 3.35 17.00
C SER A 111 10.63 4.68 17.64
N LYS A 112 10.25 5.69 16.84
CA LYS A 112 9.72 6.98 17.30
C LYS A 112 8.18 6.99 17.37
N GLY A 113 7.57 5.82 17.53
CA GLY A 113 6.12 5.67 17.67
C GLY A 113 5.59 6.43 18.88
N LYS A 114 4.54 7.25 18.67
CA LYS A 114 3.81 7.86 19.79
C LYS A 114 3.00 6.78 20.53
N ASN A 115 2.87 6.92 21.85
CA ASN A 115 2.17 5.99 22.75
C ASN A 115 2.94 4.68 23.06
N ASP A 116 4.24 4.79 23.37
CA ASP A 116 5.07 3.74 24.00
C ASP A 116 5.20 2.39 23.27
N LEU A 117 4.71 2.30 22.02
CA LEU A 117 4.91 1.17 21.12
C LEU A 117 6.37 1.10 20.62
N LYS A 118 7.27 0.57 21.47
CA LYS A 118 8.56 0.04 21.03
C LYS A 118 8.30 -1.09 20.03
N LEU A 119 8.55 -0.82 18.75
CA LEU A 119 8.58 -1.83 17.70
C LEU A 119 10.03 -2.21 17.42
N SER A 120 10.29 -3.49 17.23
CA SER A 120 11.60 -4.00 16.81
C SER A 120 11.58 -4.46 15.35
N THR A 121 12.75 -4.38 14.71
CA THR A 121 13.06 -5.05 13.45
C THR A 121 12.85 -6.56 13.56
N ARG A 122 12.83 -7.26 12.43
CA ARG A 122 12.81 -8.73 12.35
C ARG A 122 14.06 -9.40 12.94
N LEU A 123 15.11 -8.62 13.24
CA LEU A 123 16.31 -9.04 13.97
C LEU A 123 16.29 -8.60 15.46
N ASN A 124 15.13 -8.16 15.97
CA ASN A 124 14.88 -7.72 17.35
C ASN A 124 15.66 -6.47 17.82
N ALA A 125 16.33 -5.74 16.92
CA ALA A 125 16.92 -4.43 17.19
C ALA A 125 15.90 -3.30 16.98
N ASP A 126 16.05 -2.16 17.67
CA ASP A 126 15.11 -1.05 17.63
C ASP A 126 15.75 0.34 17.44
N GLU A 127 16.97 0.44 16.92
CA GLU A 127 17.61 1.72 16.58
C GLU A 127 17.37 2.15 15.12
N LEU A 128 17.51 3.46 14.86
CA LEU A 128 17.30 4.07 13.53
C LEU A 128 18.15 3.40 12.41
N PRO A 129 19.47 3.13 12.59
CA PRO A 129 20.27 2.47 11.57
C PRO A 129 19.83 1.02 11.29
N ASP A 130 19.40 0.28 12.31
CA ASP A 130 18.95 -1.12 12.14
C ASP A 130 17.64 -1.19 11.35
N TRP A 131 16.73 -0.25 11.58
CA TRP A 131 15.54 -0.08 10.75
C TRP A 131 15.91 0.29 9.31
N ILE A 132 16.79 1.28 9.08
CA ILE A 132 17.25 1.62 7.72
C ILE A 132 17.84 0.39 7.01
N ALA A 133 18.78 -0.30 7.66
CA ALA A 133 19.50 -1.42 7.09
C ALA A 133 18.64 -2.69 6.94
N GLN A 134 17.65 -2.94 7.81
CA GLN A 134 16.63 -3.96 7.52
C GLN A 134 15.93 -3.61 6.22
N ILE A 135 15.43 -2.39 6.12
CA ILE A 135 14.51 -2.06 5.04
C ILE A 135 15.24 -2.02 3.69
N GLU A 136 16.48 -1.55 3.62
CA GLU A 136 17.30 -1.66 2.41
C GLU A 136 17.46 -3.11 1.92
N ARG A 137 17.57 -4.08 2.84
CA ARG A 137 17.54 -5.52 2.51
C ARG A 137 16.15 -5.98 2.08
N ASP A 138 15.09 -5.46 2.70
CA ASP A 138 13.71 -5.79 2.33
C ASP A 138 13.41 -5.32 0.88
N VAL A 139 13.88 -4.14 0.47
CA VAL A 139 13.78 -3.66 -0.93
C VAL A 139 14.48 -4.60 -1.90
N ASP A 140 15.78 -4.86 -1.69
CA ASP A 140 16.58 -5.68 -2.61
C ASP A 140 16.12 -7.16 -2.62
N ALA A 141 15.56 -7.68 -1.52
CA ALA A 141 14.98 -9.02 -1.46
C ALA A 141 13.68 -9.15 -2.28
N TRP A 142 12.81 -8.13 -2.27
CA TRP A 142 11.65 -8.07 -3.15
C TRP A 142 12.05 -8.05 -4.63
N TYR A 143 13.05 -7.25 -5.01
CA TYR A 143 13.53 -7.20 -6.39
C TYR A 143 14.24 -8.47 -6.87
N ALA A 144 14.77 -9.29 -5.96
CA ALA A 144 15.24 -10.64 -6.26
C ALA A 144 14.08 -11.67 -6.42
N LEU A 145 12.86 -11.32 -6.00
CA LEU A 145 11.67 -12.14 -6.17
C LEU A 145 11.04 -11.94 -7.55
N ASP A 146 10.74 -10.70 -7.95
CA ASP A 146 10.37 -10.35 -9.33
C ASP A 146 10.85 -8.91 -9.63
N PRO A 147 11.52 -8.64 -10.77
CA PRO A 147 12.00 -7.29 -11.09
C PRO A 147 10.88 -6.27 -11.38
N GLY A 148 9.62 -6.69 -11.49
CA GLY A 148 8.45 -5.81 -11.64
C GLY A 148 7.76 -5.37 -10.35
N ILE A 149 8.22 -5.82 -9.17
CA ILE A 149 7.65 -5.47 -7.85
C ILE A 149 8.38 -4.26 -7.19
N GLY A 150 8.30 -4.08 -5.85
CA GLY A 150 9.16 -3.17 -5.06
C GLY A 150 8.60 -2.59 -3.73
N ASP A 151 9.06 -1.38 -3.35
CA ASP A 151 9.13 -0.66 -2.02
C ASP A 151 8.47 0.77 -1.82
N LEU A 152 7.66 1.01 -0.74
CA LEU A 152 6.91 2.26 -0.33
C LEU A 152 7.43 2.56 1.11
N ARG A 153 7.65 3.79 1.66
CA ARG A 153 8.16 3.96 3.08
C ARG A 153 7.87 5.26 3.90
N ASN A 154 7.51 5.14 5.21
CA ASN A 154 7.22 6.24 6.22
C ASN A 154 8.16 6.24 7.50
N ILE A 155 8.63 7.26 8.30
CA ILE A 155 8.84 8.76 8.43
C ILE A 155 10.35 9.04 8.66
N PHE A 156 11.08 10.08 8.20
CA PHE A 156 10.82 11.53 8.04
C PHE A 156 10.88 12.02 6.57
N ALA A 157 10.39 13.23 6.29
CA ALA A 157 10.35 13.83 4.94
C ALA A 157 11.68 13.81 4.16
N GLU A 158 12.78 14.30 4.75
CA GLU A 158 14.10 14.31 4.10
C GLU A 158 14.66 12.89 3.89
N ALA A 159 14.37 11.99 4.84
CA ALA A 159 14.67 10.58 4.69
C ALA A 159 13.84 9.95 3.56
N TYR A 160 12.59 10.36 3.35
CA TYR A 160 11.80 9.93 2.20
C TYR A 160 12.36 10.41 0.90
N THR A 161 12.76 11.68 0.80
CA THR A 161 13.37 12.19 -0.43
C THR A 161 14.62 11.36 -0.72
N THR A 162 15.45 11.11 0.29
CA THR A 162 16.64 10.25 0.18
C THR A 162 16.33 8.81 -0.26
N ILE A 163 15.30 8.18 0.31
CA ILE A 163 14.87 6.79 0.04
C ILE A 163 14.16 6.70 -1.32
N THR A 164 13.20 7.58 -1.59
CA THR A 164 12.52 7.76 -2.88
C THR A 164 13.54 7.93 -3.99
N GLU A 165 14.52 8.83 -3.82
CA GLU A 165 15.59 8.97 -4.77
C GLU A 165 16.49 7.72 -4.83
N TYR A 166 16.79 7.04 -3.73
CA TYR A 166 17.57 5.78 -3.77
C TYR A 166 16.86 4.72 -4.60
N THR A 167 15.60 4.42 -4.27
CA THR A 167 14.77 3.43 -4.97
C THR A 167 14.55 3.88 -6.43
N LYS A 168 14.21 5.14 -6.72
CA LYS A 168 14.06 5.65 -8.11
C LYS A 168 15.38 5.76 -8.90
N ARG A 169 16.54 5.90 -8.24
CA ARG A 169 17.89 5.83 -8.87
C ARG A 169 18.28 4.39 -9.22
N ARG A 170 17.99 3.43 -8.34
CA ARG A 170 18.34 2.01 -8.50
C ARG A 170 17.35 1.25 -9.38
N TYR A 171 16.08 1.67 -9.34
CA TYR A 171 14.92 1.04 -9.94
C TYR A 171 14.08 2.12 -10.65
N SER A 172 14.45 2.47 -11.89
CA SER A 172 13.84 3.56 -12.64
C SER A 172 12.46 3.19 -13.23
N GLY A 173 11.38 3.64 -12.60
CA GLY A 173 9.99 3.39 -13.01
C GLY A 173 9.04 3.15 -11.84
N ALA A 174 9.61 2.68 -10.73
CA ALA A 174 9.18 2.83 -9.34
C ALA A 174 7.91 3.67 -9.06
N TYR A 175 6.79 2.99 -8.79
CA TYR A 175 5.53 3.54 -8.26
C TYR A 175 5.41 3.45 -6.71
N ILE A 176 5.76 4.53 -5.99
CA ILE A 176 5.73 4.63 -4.51
C ILE A 176 4.31 4.99 -4.04
N ILE A 177 3.88 4.46 -2.89
CA ILE A 177 2.80 5.05 -2.06
C ILE A 177 3.41 5.39 -0.67
N LEU A 178 2.68 6.05 0.22
CA LEU A 178 3.05 6.19 1.63
C LEU A 178 1.87 5.72 2.46
N ASN A 179 1.98 4.75 3.37
CA ASN A 179 0.92 4.55 4.35
C ASN A 179 1.28 5.24 5.68
N PRO A 180 0.72 6.43 5.98
CA PRO A 180 0.65 7.01 7.32
C PRO A 180 -0.55 6.54 8.16
N GLY A 181 -1.59 5.97 7.53
CA GLY A 181 -2.88 5.57 8.11
C GLY A 181 -3.81 6.74 8.44
N ALA A 182 -3.35 7.97 8.22
CA ALA A 182 -3.96 9.22 8.67
C ALA A 182 -3.54 10.39 7.77
N THR A 183 -4.12 11.57 8.01
CA THR A 183 -3.76 12.82 7.32
C THR A 183 -2.29 13.18 7.50
N MET A 184 -1.64 13.63 6.43
CA MET A 184 -0.25 14.11 6.42
C MET A 184 -0.17 15.55 5.87
N PRO A 185 0.80 16.38 6.30
CA PRO A 185 1.05 17.69 5.72
C PRO A 185 1.42 17.68 4.23
N GLU A 186 1.20 18.80 3.54
CA GLU A 186 1.46 19.02 2.10
C GLU A 186 2.89 18.68 1.67
N CYS A 187 3.89 18.91 2.54
CA CYS A 187 5.31 18.63 2.25
C CYS A 187 5.63 17.15 2.02
N PHE A 188 4.65 16.26 2.19
CA PHE A 188 4.75 14.83 1.90
C PHE A 188 4.14 14.43 0.54
N GLU A 189 3.44 15.31 -0.18
CA GLU A 189 2.80 14.98 -1.46
C GLU A 189 3.78 14.37 -2.49
N ASN A 190 4.98 14.94 -2.56
CA ASN A 190 6.01 14.57 -3.53
C ASN A 190 7.01 13.52 -2.98
N SER A 191 6.75 12.99 -1.80
CA SER A 191 7.56 11.94 -1.17
C SER A 191 7.10 10.50 -1.50
N ALA A 192 6.02 10.40 -2.27
CA ALA A 192 5.46 9.17 -2.82
C ALA A 192 4.57 9.52 -4.02
N ASP A 193 4.22 8.53 -4.86
CA ASP A 193 3.30 8.73 -5.98
C ASP A 193 1.83 8.73 -5.48
N THR A 194 1.46 7.90 -4.48
CA THR A 194 0.20 8.01 -3.68
C THR A 194 0.49 8.20 -2.17
N LEU A 195 -0.51 8.63 -1.39
CA LEU A 195 -0.54 8.59 0.07
C LEU A 195 -1.83 7.85 0.54
N LEU A 196 -1.71 6.85 1.41
CA LEU A 196 -2.83 6.17 2.06
C LEU A 196 -3.23 6.95 3.32
N THR A 197 -4.00 8.02 3.15
CA THR A 197 -4.28 9.02 4.19
C THR A 197 -5.41 8.64 5.15
N PHE A 198 -6.00 7.45 5.01
CA PHE A 198 -6.96 6.90 5.97
C PHE A 198 -6.89 5.37 6.00
N GLU A 199 -6.56 4.80 7.15
CA GLU A 199 -6.67 3.37 7.43
C GLU A 199 -7.44 3.17 8.75
N ASN A 200 -8.75 2.87 8.67
CA ASN A 200 -9.56 2.60 9.87
C ASN A 200 -10.91 1.91 9.59
N ASN A 201 -11.66 1.66 10.67
CA ASN A 201 -13.00 1.08 10.55
C ASN A 201 -14.03 2.06 9.97
N TYR A 202 -15.10 1.51 9.40
CA TYR A 202 -16.29 2.19 8.86
C TYR A 202 -16.92 3.24 9.79
N GLY A 203 -17.00 2.97 11.10
CA GLY A 203 -17.54 3.92 12.08
C GLY A 203 -16.67 5.18 12.18
N ASN A 204 -15.36 4.99 12.28
CA ASN A 204 -14.40 6.09 12.27
C ASN A 204 -14.36 6.81 10.91
N TYR A 205 -14.55 6.10 9.80
CA TYR A 205 -14.62 6.71 8.46
C TYR A 205 -15.89 7.56 8.27
N THR A 206 -17.02 7.14 8.80
CA THR A 206 -18.29 7.89 8.70
C THR A 206 -18.38 9.03 9.71
N GLN A 207 -17.83 8.88 10.92
CA GLN A 207 -18.08 9.83 12.03
C GLN A 207 -16.86 10.66 12.45
N LEU A 208 -15.63 10.19 12.26
CA LEU A 208 -14.40 10.78 12.80
C LEU A 208 -13.33 11.11 11.73
N TYR A 209 -13.71 11.10 10.45
CA TYR A 209 -12.81 11.45 9.35
C TYR A 209 -12.30 12.89 9.48
N SER A 210 -10.97 13.06 9.35
CA SER A 210 -10.33 14.37 9.20
C SER A 210 -9.93 14.54 7.73
N PRO A 211 -10.28 15.67 7.07
CA PRO A 211 -9.75 16.00 5.76
C PRO A 211 -8.27 16.39 5.85
N LEU A 212 -7.60 16.40 4.70
CA LEU A 212 -6.33 17.09 4.50
C LEU A 212 -6.54 18.61 4.56
N ASP A 213 -5.49 19.34 4.94
CA ASP A 213 -5.44 20.81 4.94
C ASP A 213 -4.88 21.40 3.63
N TRP A 214 -4.53 20.54 2.67
CA TRP A 214 -4.07 20.86 1.31
C TRP A 214 -4.90 20.10 0.26
N THR A 215 -4.81 20.52 -1.01
CA THR A 215 -5.51 19.87 -2.13
C THR A 215 -4.51 19.08 -2.98
N PRO A 216 -4.69 17.76 -3.15
CA PRO A 216 -3.79 16.95 -3.98
C PRO A 216 -3.81 17.32 -5.46
N THR A 217 -2.65 17.21 -6.10
CA THR A 217 -2.42 17.44 -7.53
C THR A 217 -3.23 16.53 -8.46
N ASP A 218 -3.48 15.27 -8.05
CA ASP A 218 -4.41 14.37 -8.74
C ASP A 218 -5.11 13.42 -7.75
N SER A 219 -6.22 12.78 -8.15
CA SER A 219 -7.04 11.94 -7.26
C SER A 219 -6.32 10.65 -6.80
N ARG A 220 -5.47 10.07 -7.64
CA ARG A 220 -4.67 8.87 -7.32
C ARG A 220 -3.47 9.17 -6.44
N LYS A 221 -3.21 10.45 -6.14
CA LYS A 221 -2.39 10.85 -4.99
C LYS A 221 -2.98 10.34 -3.66
N ILE A 222 -4.28 9.99 -3.58
CA ILE A 222 -4.93 9.58 -2.32
C ILE A 222 -5.55 8.17 -2.39
N TRP A 223 -5.21 7.34 -1.41
CA TRP A 223 -5.85 6.05 -1.11
C TRP A 223 -6.54 6.09 0.26
N HIS A 224 -7.80 5.67 0.34
CA HIS A 224 -8.47 5.32 1.60
C HIS A 224 -8.70 3.80 1.72
N LEU A 225 -8.35 3.24 2.87
CA LEU A 225 -8.66 1.87 3.24
C LEU A 225 -9.67 1.88 4.39
N VAL A 226 -10.83 1.23 4.19
CA VAL A 226 -11.90 1.18 5.19
C VAL A 226 -12.31 -0.27 5.47
N PHE A 227 -12.11 -0.72 6.71
CA PHE A 227 -12.50 -2.06 7.17
C PHE A 227 -13.74 -2.02 8.08
N ASP A 228 -14.25 -3.19 8.49
CA ASP A 228 -15.54 -3.34 9.19
C ASP A 228 -16.69 -2.62 8.46
N VAL A 229 -16.67 -2.63 7.12
CA VAL A 229 -17.72 -2.03 6.28
C VAL A 229 -18.85 -3.04 6.15
N PRO A 230 -20.08 -2.75 6.62
CA PRO A 230 -21.21 -3.64 6.38
C PRO A 230 -21.53 -3.64 4.87
N GLN A 231 -21.77 -4.82 4.29
CA GLN A 231 -21.99 -5.00 2.85
C GLN A 231 -23.02 -4.02 2.25
N ALA A 232 -24.12 -3.75 2.98
CA ALA A 232 -25.16 -2.80 2.58
C ALA A 232 -24.75 -1.31 2.62
N ARG A 233 -23.50 -0.98 2.98
CA ARG A 233 -22.93 0.37 3.10
C ARG A 233 -21.72 0.62 2.19
N ILE A 234 -21.28 -0.38 1.41
CA ILE A 234 -20.12 -0.25 0.51
C ILE A 234 -20.30 0.94 -0.44
N SER A 235 -21.48 1.10 -1.03
CA SER A 235 -21.80 2.22 -1.94
C SER A 235 -21.72 3.60 -1.29
N GLU A 236 -22.00 3.72 0.01
CA GLU A 236 -21.83 4.97 0.78
C GLU A 236 -20.34 5.25 1.01
N VAL A 237 -19.55 4.25 1.43
CA VAL A 237 -18.11 4.40 1.65
C VAL A 237 -17.38 4.76 0.34
N VAL A 238 -17.83 4.19 -0.78
CA VAL A 238 -17.39 4.47 -2.15
C VAL A 238 -17.84 5.86 -2.64
N ALA A 239 -18.99 6.39 -2.19
CA ALA A 239 -19.38 7.78 -2.45
C ALA A 239 -18.53 8.77 -1.63
N LEU A 240 -18.45 8.56 -0.32
CA LEU A 240 -17.70 9.39 0.63
C LEU A 240 -16.21 9.50 0.26
N SER A 241 -15.59 8.44 -0.26
CA SER A 241 -14.20 8.49 -0.73
C SER A 241 -13.98 9.43 -1.91
N ARG A 242 -14.93 9.49 -2.86
CA ARG A 242 -14.89 10.41 -4.00
C ARG A 242 -15.08 11.85 -3.56
N GLU A 243 -16.03 12.10 -2.66
CA GLU A 243 -16.23 13.41 -2.02
C GLU A 243 -14.99 13.90 -1.25
N ARG A 244 -14.18 12.97 -0.75
CA ARG A 244 -12.93 13.22 0.00
C ARG A 244 -11.67 13.13 -0.87
N GLY A 245 -11.81 13.13 -2.19
CA GLY A 245 -10.69 13.17 -3.15
C GLY A 245 -9.90 11.88 -3.35
N ALA A 246 -10.30 10.76 -2.74
CA ALA A 246 -9.59 9.49 -2.84
C ALA A 246 -9.89 8.78 -4.17
N GLY A 247 -8.96 8.87 -5.12
CA GLY A 247 -8.98 8.16 -6.40
C GLY A 247 -8.66 6.67 -6.28
N ILE A 248 -8.15 6.21 -5.13
CA ILE A 248 -7.94 4.79 -4.83
C ILE A 248 -8.68 4.41 -3.54
N ILE A 249 -9.33 3.25 -3.52
CA ILE A 249 -10.03 2.72 -2.34
C ILE A 249 -9.77 1.22 -2.11
N GLN A 250 -9.83 0.80 -0.85
CA GLN A 250 -10.13 -0.58 -0.47
C GLN A 250 -11.27 -0.59 0.56
N THR A 251 -12.21 -1.53 0.42
CA THR A 251 -13.23 -1.82 1.44
C THR A 251 -13.20 -3.30 1.81
N THR A 252 -13.49 -3.63 3.07
CA THR A 252 -13.61 -5.03 3.54
C THR A 252 -14.62 -5.16 4.69
N SER A 253 -15.23 -6.35 4.80
CA SER A 253 -16.00 -6.82 5.96
C SER A 253 -15.16 -6.96 7.24
N ASP A 254 -13.85 -7.13 7.07
CA ASP A 254 -13.00 -7.74 8.07
C ASP A 254 -12.60 -6.76 9.18
N LYS A 255 -12.02 -7.29 10.25
CA LYS A 255 -11.84 -6.60 11.53
C LYS A 255 -10.43 -6.82 12.07
N PHE A 256 -10.07 -6.09 13.12
CA PHE A 256 -8.88 -6.42 13.91
C PHE A 256 -8.95 -7.88 14.43
N PRO A 257 -7.82 -8.61 14.53
CA PRO A 257 -6.45 -8.08 14.53
C PRO A 257 -5.86 -7.70 13.17
N ASN A 258 -6.37 -8.24 12.05
CA ASN A 258 -5.81 -8.03 10.73
C ASN A 258 -6.92 -8.11 9.65
N PRO A 259 -7.39 -6.98 9.09
CA PRO A 259 -8.48 -7.00 8.11
C PRO A 259 -8.08 -7.48 6.68
N TYR A 260 -6.91 -8.08 6.51
CA TYR A 260 -6.22 -8.25 5.22
C TYR A 260 -5.72 -9.68 4.94
N ASP A 261 -5.91 -10.64 5.87
CA ASP A 261 -5.46 -12.03 5.73
C ASP A 261 -6.48 -12.99 5.10
N ASN A 262 -7.68 -12.50 4.79
CA ASN A 262 -8.69 -13.25 4.03
C ASN A 262 -8.78 -12.72 2.59
N SER A 263 -9.21 -13.58 1.68
CA SER A 263 -9.51 -13.19 0.29
C SER A 263 -10.71 -12.23 0.25
N PRO A 264 -10.69 -11.15 -0.57
CA PRO A 264 -11.85 -10.27 -0.71
C PRO A 264 -13.12 -11.01 -1.17
N ASP A 265 -14.23 -10.75 -0.49
CA ASP A 265 -15.57 -11.11 -0.94
C ASP A 265 -15.98 -10.26 -2.15
N GLU A 266 -16.61 -10.90 -3.13
CA GLU A 266 -16.97 -10.31 -4.43
C GLU A 266 -17.85 -9.04 -4.29
N ALA A 267 -18.62 -8.90 -3.21
CA ALA A 267 -19.44 -7.71 -2.99
C ALA A 267 -18.65 -6.43 -2.68
N TYR A 268 -17.36 -6.56 -2.32
CA TYR A 268 -16.45 -5.45 -1.99
C TYR A 268 -15.55 -5.04 -3.17
N MET A 269 -15.76 -5.65 -4.34
CA MET A 269 -14.98 -5.44 -5.57
C MET A 269 -15.82 -4.74 -6.64
#